data_AF-H1KH36-F1
#
_entry.id   AF-H1KH36-F1
#
_cell.length_a   1.000
_cell.length_b   1.000
_cell.length_c   1.000
_cell.angle_alpha   90.00
_cell.angle_beta   90.00
_cell.angle_gamma   90.00
#
_symmetry.space_group_name_H-M   'P 1'
#
loop_
_entity.id
_entity.type
_entity.pdbx_description
1 polymer ?
#
loop_
_entity_poly.entity_id
_entity_poly.type
_entity_poly.pdbx_seq_one_letter_code
_entity_poly.pdbx_strand_id
1 'polypeptide(L)' 'MSASAPSLTDHVADIAAGAHVTAAHWLKGTLALALADGGVLLARDGAIETVSAHPDSGILVAASDGARLVSGGD' A
#
# COMPACT_ATOMS: atom_id res chain seq x y z
N MET A 1 16.11 -32.46 19.05
CA MET A 1 14.73 -32.00 18.77
C MET A 1 14.80 -31.08 17.57
N SER A 2 14.02 -31.30 16.51
CA SER A 2 13.94 -30.36 15.38
C SER A 2 12.90 -29.30 15.72
N ALA A 3 13.28 -28.03 15.77
CA ALA A 3 12.31 -26.95 15.85
C ALA A 3 11.57 -26.84 14.50
N SER A 4 10.25 -26.65 14.54
CA SER A 4 9.50 -26.26 13.34
C SER A 4 9.96 -24.88 12.91
N ALA A 5 10.20 -24.68 11.62
CA ALA A 5 10.35 -23.33 11.08
C ALA A 5 9.04 -22.55 11.31
N PRO A 6 9.12 -21.23 11.56
CA PRO A 6 7.93 -20.38 11.66
C PRO A 6 7.15 -20.39 10.34
N SER A 7 5.83 -20.22 10.43
CA SER A 7 4.97 -20.10 9.26
C SER A 7 5.15 -18.72 8.63
N LEU A 8 5.03 -18.63 7.30
CA LEU A 8 4.97 -17.33 6.62
C LEU A 8 3.79 -16.48 7.11
N THR A 9 2.70 -17.11 7.54
CA THR A 9 1.53 -16.41 8.08
C THR A 9 1.80 -15.71 9.41
N ASP A 10 2.80 -16.16 10.17
CA ASP A 10 3.19 -15.54 11.44
C ASP A 10 3.82 -14.15 11.24
N HIS A 11 4.15 -13.80 9.99
CA HIS A 11 4.74 -12.52 9.58
C HIS A 11 3.76 -11.61 8.83
N VAL A 12 2.47 -11.97 8.73
CA VAL A 12 1.44 -11.12 8.15
C VAL A 12 1.02 -10.07 9.18
N ALA A 13 0.97 -8.81 8.77
CA ALA A 13 0.50 -7.70 9.58
C ALA A 13 -0.66 -6.99 8.89
N ASP A 14 -1.68 -6.66 9.67
CA ASP A 14 -2.82 -5.88 9.19
C ASP A 14 -2.41 -4.43 8.94
N ILE A 15 -2.96 -3.84 7.87
CA ILE A 15 -2.82 -2.43 7.55
C ILE A 15 -4.23 -1.83 7.44
N ALA A 16 -4.53 -0.88 8.32
CA ALA A 16 -5.78 -0.14 8.28
C ALA A 16 -5.74 0.87 7.11
N ALA A 17 -6.19 0.44 5.93
CA ALA A 17 -6.13 1.25 4.71
C ALA A 17 -7.05 2.48 4.72
N GLY A 18 -8.08 2.50 5.57
CA GLY A 18 -9.05 3.62 5.68
C GLY A 18 -10.08 3.67 4.54
N ALA A 19 -9.71 3.26 3.33
CA ALA A 19 -10.59 3.14 2.18
C ALA A 19 -10.26 1.87 1.36
N HIS A 20 -11.08 1.59 0.34
CA HIS A 20 -10.88 0.43 -0.53
C HIS A 20 -9.55 0.54 -1.30
N VAL A 21 -8.72 -0.49 -1.24
CA VAL A 21 -7.43 -0.53 -1.94
C VAL A 21 -7.67 -0.94 -3.39
N THR A 22 -7.33 -0.05 -4.34
CA THR A 22 -7.48 -0.31 -5.79
C THR A 22 -6.20 -0.82 -6.44
N ALA A 23 -5.04 -0.51 -5.85
CA ALA A 23 -3.76 -1.10 -6.24
C ALA A 23 -2.75 -1.10 -5.09
N ALA A 24 -1.79 -2.03 -5.11
CA ALA A 24 -0.70 -2.11 -4.16
C ALA A 24 0.64 -2.27 -4.89
N HIS A 25 1.64 -1.46 -4.53
CA HIS A 25 2.97 -1.51 -5.13
C HIS A 25 4.06 -1.30 -4.08
N TRP A 26 5.19 -1.97 -4.23
CA TRP A 26 6.38 -1.70 -3.43
C TRP A 26 7.24 -0.62 -4.08
N LEU A 27 7.52 0.44 -3.32
CA LEU A 27 8.48 1.49 -3.64
C LEU A 27 9.74 1.25 -2.80
N LYS A 28 10.62 0.38 -3.31
CA LYS A 28 11.72 -0.20 -2.53
C LYS A 28 11.17 -0.84 -1.24
N GLY A 29 11.49 -0.28 -0.07
CA GLY A 29 11.00 -0.75 1.25
C GLY A 29 9.71 -0.10 1.73
N THR A 30 9.04 0.74 0.93
CA THR A 30 7.73 1.32 1.29
C THR A 30 6.64 0.56 0.53
N LEU A 31 5.62 0.09 1.22
CA LEU A 31 4.38 -0.34 0.58
C LEU A 31 3.53 0.89 0.28
N ALA A 32 3.13 1.07 -0.98
CA ALA A 32 2.19 2.10 -1.41
C ALA A 32 0.86 1.45 -1.77
N LEU A 33 -0.21 1.84 -1.08
CA LEU A 33 -1.58 1.42 -1.35
C LEU A 33 -2.33 2.60 -1.97
N ALA A 34 -2.76 2.45 -3.22
CA ALA A 34 -3.67 3.40 -3.86
C ALA A 34 -5.10 3.14 -3.38
N LEU A 35 -5.80 4.22 -3.01
CA LEU A 35 -7.09 4.16 -2.35
C LEU A 35 -8.20 4.76 -3.21
N ALA A 36 -9.40 4.20 -3.08
CA ALA A 36 -10.60 4.64 -3.78
C ALA A 36 -11.12 6.03 -3.35
N ASP A 37 -10.54 6.64 -2.31
CA ASP A 37 -10.85 7.99 -1.83
C ASP A 37 -9.85 9.06 -2.32
N GLY A 38 -8.96 8.69 -3.26
CA GLY A 38 -7.97 9.60 -3.84
C GLY A 38 -6.64 9.63 -3.09
N GLY A 39 -6.56 8.92 -1.96
CA GLY A 39 -5.36 8.81 -1.14
C GLY A 39 -4.37 7.76 -1.64
N VAL A 40 -3.09 7.95 -1.30
CA VAL A 40 -2.07 6.90 -1.31
C VAL A 40 -1.55 6.72 0.10
N LEU A 41 -1.78 5.56 0.69
CA LEU A 41 -1.19 5.18 1.97
C LEU A 41 0.20 4.61 1.74
N LEU A 42 1.20 5.19 2.39
CA LEU A 42 2.58 4.73 2.38
C LEU A 42 2.91 4.11 3.74
N ALA A 43 3.26 2.83 3.74
CA ALA A 43 3.64 2.08 4.94
C ALA A 43 5.09 1.64 4.86
N ARG A 44 5.87 1.91 5.92
CA ARG A 44 7.27 1.51 6.03
C ARG A 44 7.62 1.31 7.51
N ASP A 45 8.21 0.17 7.85
CA ASP A 45 8.74 -0.12 9.20
C ASP A 45 7.75 0.20 10.33
N GLY A 46 6.46 -0.07 10.11
CA GLY A 46 5.37 0.20 11.05
C GLY A 46 4.84 1.65 11.06
N ALA A 47 5.49 2.57 10.36
CA ALA A 47 4.99 3.93 10.14
C ALA A 47 4.01 3.96 8.97
N ILE A 48 2.97 4.80 9.08
CA ILE A 48 1.96 5.03 8.05
C ILE A 48 1.86 6.54 7.80
N GLU A 49 1.89 6.94 6.54
CA GLU A 49 1.55 8.29 6.07
C GLU A 49 0.58 8.20 4.89
N THR A 50 -0.21 9.26 4.67
CA THR A 50 -1.14 9.33 3.54
C THR A 50 -0.85 10.56 2.71
N VAL A 51 -0.80 10.39 1.40
CA VAL A 51 -0.66 11.46 0.41
C VAL A 51 -2.00 11.62 -0.31
N SER A 52 -2.54 12.85 -0.36
CA SER A 52 -3.69 13.15 -1.21
C SER A 52 -3.21 13.32 -2.65
N ALA A 53 -3.44 12.31 -3.49
CA ALA A 53 -3.00 12.31 -4.89
C ALA A 53 -4.07 12.88 -5.83
N HIS A 54 -5.34 12.57 -5.57
CA HIS A 54 -6.50 13.08 -6.30
C HIS A 54 -7.48 13.70 -5.28
N PRO A 55 -7.33 14.98 -4.92
CA PRO A 55 -8.28 15.63 -4.01
C PRO A 55 -9.69 15.59 -4.60
N ASP A 56 -10.66 15.17 -3.79
CA ASP A 56 -12.09 15.08 -4.15
C ASP A 56 -12.45 14.06 -5.27
N SER A 57 -11.55 13.13 -5.61
CA SER A 57 -11.72 12.10 -6.64
C SER A 57 -11.10 10.76 -6.18
N GLY A 58 -11.39 9.64 -6.85
CA GLY A 58 -10.89 8.31 -6.48
C GLY A 58 -9.73 7.82 -7.36
N ILE A 59 -8.83 6.98 -6.83
CA ILE A 59 -7.83 6.31 -7.68
C ILE A 59 -8.45 5.06 -8.30
N LEU A 60 -8.67 5.07 -9.62
CA LEU A 60 -9.22 3.94 -10.37
C LEU A 60 -8.15 2.98 -10.90
N VAL A 61 -6.94 3.49 -11.16
CA VAL A 61 -5.82 2.72 -11.69
C VAL A 61 -4.50 3.27 -11.16
N ALA A 62 -3.52 2.38 -10.94
CA ALA A 62 -2.15 2.78 -10.67
C ALA A 62 -1.14 1.78 -11.26
N ALA A 63 0.05 2.28 -11.59
CA ALA A 63 1.20 1.51 -12.03
C ALA A 63 2.47 1.99 -11.31
N SER A 64 3.49 1.12 -11.23
CA SER A 64 4.77 1.45 -10.60
C SER A 64 5.94 0.82 -11.34
N ASP A 65 7.08 1.49 -11.32
CA ASP A 65 8.38 0.95 -11.75
C ASP A 65 9.27 0.54 -10.56
N GLY A 66 8.72 0.52 -9.34
CA GLY A 66 9.43 0.22 -8.10
C GLY A 66 10.18 1.42 -7.49
N ALA A 67 10.27 2.54 -8.20
CA ALA A 67 10.83 3.80 -7.68
C ALA A 67 9.75 4.89 -7.52
N ARG A 68 8.71 4.87 -8.35
CA ARG A 68 7.57 5.79 -8.32
C ARG A 68 6.26 5.06 -8.60
N LEU A 69 5.18 5.63 -8.10
CA LEU A 69 3.81 5.24 -8.42
C LEU A 69 3.17 6.32 -9.29
N VAL A 70 2.48 5.92 -10.35
CA VAL A 70 1.68 6.78 -11.23
C VAL A 70 0.23 6.32 -11.11
N SER A 71 -0.69 7.24 -10.82
CA SER A 71 -2.12 6.95 -10.65
C SER A 71 -2.98 7.76 -11.62
N GLY A 72 -4.15 7.21 -11.96
CA GLY A 72 -5.22 7.88 -12.70
C GLY A 72 -6.53 7.80 -11.92
N GLY A 73 -7.22 8.93 -11.81
CA GLY A 73 -8.54 9.06 -11.17
C GLY A 73 -9.66 9.39 -12.14
N ASP A 74 -10.86 9.60 -11.60
CA ASP A 74 -12.06 10.07 -12.31
C ASP A 74 -12.20 11.60 -12.33
#